data_AF-A0A944V4M4-F1
#
_entry.id   AF-A0A944V4M4-F1
#
_cell.length_a   1.000
_cell.length_b   1.000
_cell.length_c   1.000
_cell.angle_alpha   90.00
_cell.angle_beta   90.00
_cell.angle_gamma   90.00
#
_symmetry.space_group_name_H-M   'P 1'
#
loop_
_entity.id
_entity.type
_entity.pdbx_description
1 polymer ?
#
loop_
_entity_poly.entity_id
_entity_poly.type
_entity_poly.pdbx_seq_one_letter_code
_entity_poly.pdbx_strand_id
1 'polypeptide(L)'
;MKNLISEQYRHLLYKDECNDQFLLLKNMEIYRKSETILKVICWSYKIYSQLKKEGVIFNEWETDEKLYSFETDNPILPHLFATGSHSRRIFKNGRWLNNKEKRLGHRIYPFNPKID
;
A
#
# COMPACT_ATOMS: atom_id res chain seq x y z
N MET A 1 4.68 6.92 8.23
CA MET A 1 5.21 5.86 7.36
C MET A 1 6.71 6.04 7.02
N LYS A 2 7.18 7.26 6.72
CA LYS A 2 8.58 7.58 6.34
C LYS A 2 9.69 6.90 7.16
N ASN A 3 9.53 6.80 8.48
CA ASN A 3 10.54 6.22 9.39
C ASN A 3 10.56 4.69 9.40
N LEU A 4 9.56 4.03 8.81
CA LEU A 4 9.42 2.58 8.78
C LEU A 4 10.16 1.94 7.59
N ILE A 5 10.48 2.73 6.56
CA ILE A 5 11.05 2.24 5.31
C ILE A 5 12.48 2.76 5.10
N SER A 6 13.32 1.92 4.50
CA SER A 6 14.64 2.34 4.05
C SER A 6 14.55 3.31 2.87
N GLU A 7 15.62 4.07 2.65
CA GLU A 7 15.68 5.11 1.62
C GLU A 7 15.35 4.59 0.21
N GLN A 8 15.77 3.36 -0.10
CA GLN A 8 15.53 2.70 -1.38
C GLN A 8 14.05 2.48 -1.72
N TYR A 9 13.13 2.59 -0.74
CA TYR A 9 11.69 2.43 -0.96
C TYR A 9 10.92 3.75 -0.88
N ARG A 10 11.60 4.89 -0.67
CA ARG A 10 10.92 6.20 -0.53
C ARG A 10 10.16 6.63 -1.79
N HIS A 11 10.50 6.12 -2.97
CA HIS A 11 9.74 6.37 -4.19
C HIS A 11 8.34 5.73 -4.20
N LEU A 12 8.10 4.79 -3.29
CA LEU A 12 6.80 4.15 -3.07
C LEU A 12 5.93 4.91 -2.07
N LEU A 13 6.44 5.98 -1.44
CA LEU A 13 5.71 6.76 -0.46
C LEU A 13 4.80 7.80 -1.15
N TYR A 14 3.53 7.79 -0.76
CA TYR A 14 2.47 8.69 -1.22
C TYR A 14 1.67 9.22 -0.02
N LYS A 15 0.79 10.18 -0.31
CA LYS A 15 -0.21 10.71 0.60
C LYS A 15 -1.57 10.77 -0.08
N ASP A 16 -2.63 10.73 0.71
CA ASP A 16 -3.98 11.00 0.24
C ASP A 16 -4.39 12.47 0.49
N GLU A 17 -5.64 12.81 0.17
CA GLU A 17 -6.23 14.13 0.43
C GLU A 17 -6.33 14.51 1.92
N CYS A 18 -6.25 13.53 2.82
CA CYS A 18 -6.21 13.72 4.27
C CYS A 18 -4.78 13.90 4.80
N ASN A 19 -3.78 13.85 3.94
CA ASN A 19 -2.34 13.82 4.25
C ASN A 19 -1.85 12.54 4.93
N ASP A 20 -2.65 11.48 4.94
CA ASP A 20 -2.24 10.19 5.47
C ASP A 20 -1.21 9.54 4.57
N GLN A 21 -0.10 9.10 5.17
CA GLN A 21 1.02 8.52 4.43
C GLN A 21 0.81 7.02 4.23
N PHE A 22 0.98 6.57 2.99
CA PHE A 22 0.92 5.16 2.64
C PHE A 22 1.97 4.76 1.60
N LEU A 23 2.20 3.46 1.49
CA LEU A 23 3.03 2.87 0.45
C LEU A 23 2.14 2.38 -0.67
N LEU A 24 2.50 2.72 -1.91
CA LEU A 24 1.79 2.27 -3.10
C LEU A 24 2.61 1.23 -3.86
N LEU A 25 2.14 -0.01 -3.83
CA LEU A 25 2.74 -1.16 -4.51
C LEU A 25 1.90 -1.49 -5.76
N LYS A 26 2.34 -2.50 -6.54
CA LYS A 26 1.62 -2.90 -7.76
C LYS A 26 0.22 -3.44 -7.48
N ASN A 27 0.06 -4.08 -6.33
CA ASN A 27 -1.09 -4.92 -6.00
C ASN A 27 -1.80 -4.51 -4.71
N MET A 28 -1.27 -3.52 -4.01
CA MET A 28 -1.80 -3.08 -2.73
C MET A 28 -1.35 -1.67 -2.38
N GLU A 29 -2.06 -1.07 -1.45
CA GLU A 29 -1.58 0.04 -0.65
C GLU A 29 -1.49 -0.35 0.81
N ILE A 30 -0.55 0.26 1.53
CA ILE A 30 -0.19 -0.10 2.89
C ILE A 30 -0.15 1.17 3.73
N TYR A 31 -0.96 1.20 4.77
CA TYR A 31 -1.02 2.25 5.78
C TYR A 31 -0.39 1.75 7.08
N ARG A 32 0.16 2.67 7.85
CA ARG A 32 0.59 2.37 9.22
C ARG A 32 -0.60 2.62 10.15
N LYS A 33 -1.19 1.57 10.72
CA LYS A 33 -2.30 1.68 11.67
C LYS A 33 -1.80 2.00 13.07
N SER A 34 -0.68 1.40 13.49
CA SER A 34 -0.04 1.64 14.78
C SER A 34 1.48 1.48 14.71
N GLU A 35 2.15 1.50 15.86
CA GLU A 35 3.58 1.26 15.92
C GLU A 35 4.00 -0.13 15.46
N THR A 36 3.09 -1.10 15.52
CA THR A 36 3.33 -2.53 15.23
C THR A 36 2.44 -3.08 14.12
N ILE A 37 1.34 -2.41 13.77
CA ILE A 37 0.33 -2.92 12.83
C ILE A 37 0.30 -2.09 11.54
N LEU A 38 0.25 -2.81 10.41
CA LEU A 38 -0.07 -2.31 9.09
C LEU A 38 -1.53 -2.60 8.75
N LYS A 39 -2.17 -1.65 8.08
CA LYS A 39 -3.43 -1.88 7.36
C LYS A 39 -3.12 -1.96 5.88
N VAL A 40 -3.59 -3.00 5.21
CA VAL A 40 -3.34 -3.25 3.79
C VAL A 40 -4.66 -3.24 3.05
N ILE A 41 -4.69 -2.66 1.85
CA ILE A 41 -5.78 -2.82 0.89
C ILE A 41 -5.19 -3.45 -0.35
N CYS A 42 -5.48 -4.74 -0.58
CA CYS A 42 -4.99 -5.50 -1.71
C CYS A 42 -6.06 -5.62 -2.80
N TRP A 43 -5.69 -5.39 -4.05
CA TRP A 43 -6.59 -5.53 -5.20
C TRP A 43 -6.25 -6.73 -6.10
N SER A 44 -5.43 -7.66 -5.60
CA SER A 44 -5.05 -8.90 -6.28
C SER A 44 -5.41 -10.11 -5.42
N TYR A 45 -6.46 -10.84 -5.82
CA TYR A 45 -6.90 -12.04 -5.10
C TYR A 45 -5.80 -13.09 -4.96
N LYS A 46 -4.95 -13.24 -5.99
CA LYS A 46 -3.83 -14.20 -5.96
C LYS A 46 -2.86 -13.90 -4.81
N ILE A 47 -2.50 -12.63 -4.62
CA ILE A 47 -1.56 -12.24 -3.55
C ILE A 47 -2.25 -12.32 -2.19
N TYR A 48 -3.48 -11.82 -2.08
CA TYR A 48 -4.26 -11.95 -0.84
C TYR A 48 -4.40 -13.41 -0.40
N SER A 49 -4.79 -14.31 -1.30
CA SER A 49 -4.93 -15.74 -1.02
C SER A 49 -3.61 -16.38 -0.62
N GLN A 50 -2.49 -15.95 -1.21
CA GLN A 50 -1.16 -16.39 -0.79
C GLN A 50 -0.84 -15.96 0.64
N LEU A 51 -0.96 -14.66 0.96
CA LEU A 51 -0.70 -14.12 2.29
C LEU A 51 -1.61 -14.76 3.35
N LYS A 52 -2.86 -15.05 2.98
CA LYS A 52 -3.80 -15.78 3.85
C LYS A 52 -3.30 -17.18 4.20
N LYS A 53 -2.82 -17.94 3.21
CA LYS A 53 -2.27 -19.28 3.43
C LYS A 53 -0.99 -19.27 4.28
N GLU A 54 -0.22 -18.21 4.20
CA GLU A 54 0.98 -18.01 5.01
C GLU A 54 0.67 -17.61 6.46
N GLY A 55 -0.60 -17.31 6.78
CA GLY A 55 -1.04 -17.00 8.15
C GLY A 55 -0.60 -15.62 8.65
N VAL A 56 -0.24 -14.71 7.74
CA VAL A 56 0.28 -13.37 8.11
C VAL A 56 -0.81 -12.29 8.17
N ILE A 57 -2.06 -12.65 7.86
CA ILE A 57 -3.19 -11.72 7.86
C ILE A 57 -4.09 -11.95 9.09
N PHE A 58 -4.63 -10.86 9.62
CA PHE A 58 -5.70 -10.87 10.62
C PHE A 58 -6.63 -9.69 10.39
N ASN A 59 -7.81 -9.70 11.03
CA ASN A 59 -8.85 -8.66 10.86
C ASN A 59 -9.12 -8.35 9.38
N GLU A 60 -9.74 -9.29 8.65
CA GLU A 60 -9.97 -9.18 7.21
C GLU A 60 -11.38 -8.67 6.87
N TRP A 61 -11.47 -7.89 5.80
CA TRP A 61 -12.72 -7.38 5.22
C TRP A 61 -12.61 -7.38 3.69
N GLU A 62 -13.69 -7.77 3.02
CA GLU A 62 -13.78 -7.72 1.56
C GLU A 62 -14.88 -6.75 1.15
N THR A 63 -14.58 -5.91 0.15
CA THR A 63 -15.56 -5.01 -0.48
C THR A 63 -16.16 -5.66 -1.72
N ASP A 64 -17.35 -5.23 -2.14
CA ASP A 64 -17.98 -5.66 -3.40
C ASP A 64 -17.08 -5.46 -4.65
N GLU A 65 -16.18 -4.48 -4.61
CA GLU A 65 -15.21 -4.20 -5.69
C GLU A 65 -13.96 -5.10 -5.69
N LYS A 66 -13.98 -6.22 -4.95
CA LYS A 66 -12.86 -7.16 -4.81
C LYS A 66 -11.58 -6.45 -4.33
N LEU A 67 -11.74 -5.57 -3.34
CA LEU A 67 -10.65 -5.06 -2.53
C LEU A 67 -10.64 -5.88 -1.24
N TYR A 68 -9.48 -6.45 -0.93
CA TYR A 68 -9.24 -7.29 0.23
C TYR A 68 -8.46 -6.45 1.24
N SER A 69 -9.16 -5.93 2.24
CA SER A 69 -8.54 -5.18 3.33
C SER A 69 -8.21 -6.12 4.48
N PHE A 70 -7.02 -5.98 5.05
CA PHE A 70 -6.60 -6.79 6.20
C PHE A 70 -5.53 -6.07 7.00
N GLU A 71 -5.29 -6.57 8.20
CA GLU A 71 -4.19 -6.14 9.07
C GLU A 71 -3.08 -7.19 9.10
N THR A 72 -1.85 -6.72 9.33
CA THR A 72 -0.66 -7.56 9.45
C THR A 72 0.38 -6.85 10.30
N ASP A 73 1.37 -7.58 10.81
CA ASP A 73 2.44 -7.00 11.61
C ASP A 73 3.48 -6.27 10.74
N ASN A 74 4.06 -5.20 11.28
CA ASN A 74 5.11 -4.42 10.62
C ASN A 74 6.30 -5.25 10.08
N PRO A 75 6.79 -6.30 10.77
CA PRO A 75 7.89 -7.14 10.27
C PRO A 75 7.58 -7.84 8.93
N ILE A 76 6.31 -7.94 8.53
CA ILE A 76 5.91 -8.53 7.24
C ILE A 76 6.15 -7.57 6.07
N LEU A 77 6.45 -6.29 6.31
CA LEU A 77 6.63 -5.28 5.28
C LEU A 77 7.63 -5.66 4.16
N PRO A 78 8.83 -6.22 4.44
CA PRO A 78 9.75 -6.68 3.40
C PRO A 78 9.15 -7.78 2.53
N HIS A 79 8.34 -8.67 3.12
CA HIS A 79 7.62 -9.71 2.39
C HIS A 79 6.56 -9.08 1.48
N LEU A 80 5.81 -8.08 1.95
CA LEU A 80 4.86 -7.32 1.11
C LEU A 80 5.56 -6.68 -0.10
N PHE A 81 6.76 -6.11 0.07
CA PHE A 81 7.53 -5.58 -1.06
C PHE A 81 7.87 -6.65 -2.11
N ALA A 82 8.17 -7.88 -1.67
CA ALA A 82 8.47 -9.01 -2.54
C ALA A 82 7.25 -9.47 -3.37
N THR A 83 6.03 -9.27 -2.87
CA THR A 83 4.80 -9.58 -3.63
C THR A 83 4.57 -8.66 -4.84
N GLY A 84 5.25 -7.50 -4.88
CA GLY A 84 5.26 -6.65 -6.06
C GLY A 84 5.44 -5.16 -5.77
N SER A 85 6.67 -4.69 -5.81
CA SER A 85 7.02 -3.26 -5.76
C SER A 85 7.17 -2.64 -7.14
N HIS A 86 6.91 -1.33 -7.25
CA HIS A 86 7.34 -0.56 -8.41
C HIS A 86 8.84 -0.26 -8.29
N SER A 87 9.58 -0.40 -9.39
CA SER A 87 11.02 -0.08 -9.42
C SER A 87 11.29 1.42 -9.42
N ARG A 88 10.31 2.23 -9.82
CA ARG A 88 10.39 3.69 -9.91
C ARG A 88 9.08 4.30 -9.44
N ARG A 89 9.11 5.59 -9.09
CA ARG A 89 7.91 6.36 -8.79
C ARG A 89 6.97 6.34 -10.00
N ILE A 90 5.67 6.18 -9.73
CA ILE A 90 4.66 6.20 -10.78
C ILE A 90 4.45 7.63 -11.26
N PHE A 91 4.24 7.79 -12.56
CA PHE A 91 3.99 9.09 -13.15
C PHE A 91 2.62 9.63 -12.69
N LYS A 92 2.61 10.86 -12.18
CA LYS A 92 1.42 11.49 -11.57
C LYS A 92 0.19 11.54 -12.47
N ASN A 93 0.38 11.66 -13.78
CA ASN A 93 -0.72 11.71 -14.76
C ASN A 93 -0.81 10.41 -15.57
N GLY A 94 -0.16 9.34 -15.10
CA GLY A 94 -0.14 8.06 -15.79
C GLY A 94 -1.49 7.38 -15.71
N ARG A 95 -1.91 6.72 -16.81
CA ARG A 95 -3.17 5.96 -16.88
C ARG A 95 -3.33 4.99 -15.70
N TRP A 96 -2.24 4.36 -15.28
CA TRP A 96 -2.26 3.44 -14.14
C TRP A 96 -2.66 4.12 -12.83
N LEU A 97 -2.09 5.29 -12.52
CA LEU A 97 -2.39 6.01 -11.28
C LEU A 97 -3.82 6.52 -11.28
N ASN A 98 -4.27 7.12 -12.38
CA ASN A 98 -5.66 7.58 -12.54
C ASN A 98 -6.67 6.44 -12.38
N ASN A 99 -6.36 5.25 -12.90
CA ASN A 99 -7.20 4.07 -12.70
C ASN A 99 -7.22 3.62 -11.23
N LYS A 100 -6.13 3.80 -10.48
CA LYS A 100 -6.07 3.46 -9.07
C LYS A 100 -6.81 4.44 -8.19
N GLU A 101 -6.68 5.75 -8.41
CA GLU A 101 -7.49 6.76 -7.71
C GLU A 101 -8.99 6.46 -7.84
N LYS A 102 -9.45 6.15 -9.06
CA LYS A 102 -10.86 5.79 -9.30
C LYS A 102 -11.31 4.54 -8.55
N ARG A 103 -10.46 3.51 -8.50
CA ARG A 103 -10.80 2.23 -7.86
C ARG A 103 -10.71 2.29 -6.33
N LEU A 104 -9.78 3.08 -5.80
CA LEU A 104 -9.56 3.17 -4.35
C LEU A 104 -10.44 4.26 -3.72
N GLY A 105 -11.00 5.17 -4.53
CA GLY A 105 -11.95 6.17 -4.07
C GLY A 105 -11.30 7.39 -3.38
N HIS A 106 -9.99 7.56 -3.52
CA HIS A 106 -9.23 8.68 -2.94
C HIS A 106 -8.14 9.18 -3.91
N ARG A 107 -7.56 10.34 -3.60
CA ARG A 107 -6.46 10.94 -4.36
C ARG A 107 -5.12 10.36 -3.95
N ILE A 108 -4.18 10.31 -4.88
CA ILE A 108 -2.84 9.76 -4.65
C ILE A 108 -1.78 10.79 -5.02
N TYR A 109 -1.23 11.44 -4.02
CA TYR A 109 -0.20 12.47 -4.15
C TYR A 109 1.20 11.88 -3.88
N PRO A 110 2.20 12.15 -4.75
CA PRO A 110 3.58 11.81 -4.46
C PRO A 110 4.06 12.48 -3.17
N PHE A 111 4.63 11.70 -2.24
CA PHE A 111 5.28 12.26 -1.05
C PHE A 111 6.51 13.10 -1.43
N ASN A 112 6.61 14.33 -0.93
CA ASN A 112 7.74 15.21 -1.20
C ASN A 112 8.52 15.54 0.10
N PRO A 113 9.69 14.92 0.32
CA PRO A 113 10.45 15.10 1.56
C PRO A 113 11.00 16.52 1.79
N LYS A 114 10.97 17.40 0.77
CA LYS A 114 11.40 18.80 0.93
C LYS A 114 10.30 19.69 1.49
N ILE A 115 9.06 19.25 1.39
CA ILE A 115 7.86 19.97 1.86
C ILE A 115 7.35 19.33 3.16
N ASP A 116 7.65 18.05 3.38
CA ASP A 116 7.15 17.18 4.46
C ASP A 116 8.23 16.54 5.36
#